data_AF-G8X9U0-F1
#
_entry.id   AF-G8X9U0-F1
#
_cell.length_a   1.000
_cell.length_b   1.000
_cell.length_c   1.000
_cell.angle_alpha   90.00
_cell.angle_beta   90.00
_cell.angle_gamma   90.00
#
_symmetry.space_group_name_H-M   'P 1'
#
loop_
_entity.id
_entity.type
_entity.pdbx_description
1 polymer ?
#
loop_
_entity_poly.entity_id
_entity_poly.type
_entity_poly.pdbx_seq_one_letter_code
_entity_poly.pdbx_strand_id
1 'polypeptide(L)'
;MYRKLLKTLFFFFVSSYSFGQVGIGTDQPRGALEINSSTNGFVPPQVALTSSNASAPVVNPQGGGAPVTGTIVYNTATAGTAPNNVVPGFYYWNGSSWLLLTSQASSGASQWALTGNMGTSASTNLTL
;
A
#
# COMPACT_ATOMS: atom_id res chain seq x y z
N MET A 1 38.99 8.77 -39.19
CA MET A 1 37.73 9.35 -38.68
C MET A 1 36.95 8.41 -37.76
N TYR A 2 36.75 7.13 -38.10
CA TYR A 2 35.93 6.17 -37.32
C TYR A 2 36.36 5.90 -35.86
N ARG A 3 37.67 5.93 -35.57
CA ARG A 3 38.20 5.72 -34.20
C ARG A 3 37.82 6.82 -33.21
N LYS A 4 37.52 8.03 -33.69
CA LYS A 4 37.05 9.15 -32.86
C LYS A 4 35.54 9.08 -32.64
N LEU A 5 34.79 8.67 -33.67
CA LEU A 5 33.34 8.49 -33.63
C LEU A 5 32.89 7.41 -32.62
N LEU A 6 33.63 6.29 -32.56
CA LEU A 6 33.32 5.20 -31.61
C LEU A 6 33.47 5.62 -30.14
N LYS A 7 34.45 6.48 -29.84
CA LYS A 7 34.66 7.01 -28.48
C LYS A 7 33.58 8.02 -28.09
N THR A 8 33.11 8.84 -29.04
CA THR A 8 32.01 9.78 -28.82
C THR A 8 30.69 9.06 -28.55
N LEU A 9 30.41 7.97 -29.27
CA LEU A 9 29.20 7.17 -29.07
C LEU A 9 29.20 6.44 -27.71
N PHE A 10 30.36 5.96 -27.27
CA PHE A 10 30.53 5.33 -25.95
C PHE A 10 30.30 6.32 -24.78
N PHE A 11 30.73 7.57 -24.94
CA PHE A 11 30.53 8.62 -23.92
C PHE A 11 29.06 9.01 -23.73
N PHE A 12 28.25 8.93 -24.80
CA PHE A 12 26.82 9.24 -24.76
C PHE A 12 25.96 8.10 -24.15
N PHE A 13 26.50 6.88 -24.06
CA PHE A 13 25.78 5.72 -23.52
C PHE A 13 25.95 5.57 -21.99
N VAL A 14 26.90 6.28 -21.39
CA VAL A 14 27.18 6.24 -19.94
C VAL A 14 26.34 7.25 -19.13
N SER A 15 25.62 8.18 -19.79
CA SER A 15 25.01 9.34 -19.13
C SER A 15 23.55 9.19 -18.67
N SER A 16 23.00 7.98 -18.51
CA SER A 16 21.57 7.84 -18.19
C SER A 16 21.27 6.83 -17.09
N TYR A 17 21.72 7.13 -15.86
CA TYR A 17 21.10 6.60 -14.65
C TYR A 17 20.88 7.74 -13.65
N SER A 18 19.81 8.50 -13.85
CA SER A 18 19.29 9.43 -12.86
C SER A 18 18.26 8.70 -11.99
N PHE A 19 18.63 8.37 -10.75
CA PHE A 19 17.65 8.02 -9.72
C PHE A 19 16.97 9.31 -9.26
N GLY A 20 15.88 9.68 -9.92
CA GLY A 20 15.04 10.79 -9.49
C GLY A 20 14.24 10.39 -8.25
N GLN A 21 14.76 10.68 -7.06
CA GLN A 21 13.95 10.69 -5.86
C GLN A 21 13.00 11.89 -5.97
N VAL A 22 11.68 11.65 -5.94
CA VAL A 22 10.69 12.72 -6.12
C VAL A 22 10.30 13.25 -4.74
N GLY A 23 11.09 14.19 -4.23
CA GLY A 23 10.66 15.05 -3.11
C GLY A 23 9.77 16.16 -3.67
N ILE A 24 8.48 16.19 -3.32
CA ILE A 24 7.59 17.30 -3.68
C ILE A 24 7.56 18.26 -2.49
N GLY A 25 8.34 19.34 -2.60
CA GLY A 25 8.37 20.42 -1.60
C GLY A 25 9.40 20.27 -0.46
N THR A 26 10.40 19.40 -0.62
CA THR A 26 11.56 19.26 0.27
C THR A 26 12.81 18.90 -0.54
N ASP A 27 13.98 19.38 -0.13
CA ASP A 27 15.28 19.01 -0.69
C ASP A 27 15.92 17.81 0.02
N GLN A 28 15.27 17.28 1.07
CA GLN A 28 15.71 16.11 1.82
C GLN A 28 14.61 15.05 1.91
N PRO A 29 14.28 14.36 0.80
CA PRO A 29 13.23 13.37 0.79
C PRO A 29 13.58 12.18 1.70
N ARG A 30 12.70 11.86 2.65
CA ARG A 30 12.84 10.71 3.56
C ARG A 30 12.28 9.41 2.99
N GLY A 31 11.80 9.44 1.75
CA GLY A 31 11.26 8.30 1.00
C GLY A 31 11.17 8.61 -0.50
N ALA A 32 10.88 7.61 -1.33
CA ALA A 32 10.79 7.79 -2.78
C ALA A 32 9.67 8.76 -3.23
N LEU A 33 8.69 9.01 -2.35
CA LEU A 33 7.66 10.04 -2.47
C LEU A 33 7.48 10.72 -1.10
N GLU A 34 7.77 12.02 -1.03
CA GLU A 34 7.44 12.88 0.11
C GLU A 34 6.59 14.05 -0.37
N ILE A 35 5.46 14.31 0.28
CA ILE A 35 4.56 15.43 -0.02
C ILE A 35 4.56 16.36 1.19
N ASN A 36 5.29 17.47 1.10
CA ASN A 36 5.30 18.49 2.13
C ASN A 36 4.19 19.53 1.85
N SER A 37 3.02 19.37 2.47
CA SER A 37 1.89 20.30 2.33
C SER A 37 1.13 20.46 3.65
N SER A 38 0.73 21.69 3.97
CA SER A 38 -0.13 22.00 5.10
C SER A 38 -1.63 21.88 4.79
N THR A 39 -2.00 21.71 3.50
CA THR A 39 -3.40 21.76 3.05
C THR A 39 -3.81 20.63 2.12
N ASN A 40 -2.85 19.91 1.53
CA ASN A 40 -3.11 18.92 0.49
C ASN A 40 -2.62 17.53 0.92
N GLY A 41 -3.32 16.48 0.49
CA GLY A 41 -2.96 15.10 0.77
C GLY A 41 -2.52 14.33 -0.47
N PHE A 42 -2.17 13.06 -0.27
CA PHE A 42 -1.95 12.10 -1.36
C PHE A 42 -3.25 11.35 -1.65
N VAL A 43 -3.66 11.34 -2.92
CA VAL A 43 -4.68 10.41 -3.40
C VAL A 43 -3.95 9.22 -4.03
N PRO A 44 -3.98 8.02 -3.42
CA PRO A 44 -3.40 6.83 -4.06
C PRO A 44 -4.20 6.46 -5.31
N PRO A 45 -3.69 5.53 -6.15
CA PRO A 45 -4.48 4.97 -7.24
C PRO A 45 -5.86 4.51 -6.76
N GLN A 46 -6.91 5.03 -7.40
CA GLN A 46 -8.29 4.64 -7.17
C GLN A 46 -8.65 3.51 -8.13
N VAL A 47 -9.02 2.35 -7.59
CA VAL A 47 -9.26 1.14 -8.38
C VAL A 47 -10.55 0.46 -7.96
N ALA A 48 -11.24 -0.18 -8.90
CA ALA A 48 -12.39 -1.02 -8.59
C ALA A 48 -11.92 -2.46 -8.40
N LEU A 49 -11.67 -2.88 -7.15
CA LEU A 49 -11.34 -4.27 -6.85
C LEU A 49 -12.56 -5.15 -7.07
N THR A 50 -12.35 -6.38 -7.55
CA THR A 50 -13.42 -7.35 -7.79
C THR A 50 -13.59 -8.34 -6.65
N SER A 51 -12.49 -8.67 -5.95
CA SER A 51 -12.45 -9.54 -4.77
C SER A 51 -11.12 -9.35 -4.05
N SER A 52 -11.05 -9.71 -2.76
CA SER A 52 -9.83 -9.53 -1.98
C SER A 52 -8.72 -10.51 -2.37
N ASN A 53 -9.04 -11.67 -2.91
CA ASN A 53 -8.08 -12.70 -3.30
C ASN A 53 -7.62 -12.61 -4.77
N ALA A 54 -7.99 -11.54 -5.48
CA ALA A 54 -7.56 -11.28 -6.85
C ALA A 54 -6.69 -10.03 -6.90
N SER A 55 -5.50 -10.14 -7.48
CA SER A 55 -4.61 -8.98 -7.64
C SER A 55 -5.16 -7.95 -8.64
N ALA A 56 -5.84 -8.42 -9.69
CA ALA A 56 -6.45 -7.59 -10.70
C ALA A 56 -7.51 -6.64 -10.08
N PRO A 57 -7.66 -5.40 -10.60
CA PRO A 57 -7.03 -4.87 -11.81
C PRO A 57 -5.60 -4.31 -11.61
N VAL A 58 -5.05 -4.35 -10.40
CA VAL A 58 -3.72 -3.80 -10.12
C VAL A 58 -2.66 -4.80 -10.57
N VAL A 59 -1.63 -4.30 -11.26
CA VAL A 59 -0.55 -5.14 -11.79
C VAL A 59 0.83 -4.60 -11.42
N ASN A 60 1.83 -5.47 -11.38
CA ASN A 60 3.22 -5.05 -11.27
C ASN A 60 3.69 -4.37 -12.58
N PRO A 61 4.23 -3.14 -12.53
CA PRO A 61 4.67 -2.43 -13.73
C PRO A 61 5.91 -3.03 -14.41
N GLN A 62 6.70 -3.89 -13.73
CA GLN A 62 7.92 -4.49 -14.28
C GLN A 62 7.69 -5.79 -15.07
N GLY A 63 6.46 -6.28 -15.19
CA GLY A 63 6.21 -7.53 -15.91
C GLY A 63 4.76 -8.02 -15.95
N GLY A 64 3.80 -7.23 -15.46
CA GLY A 64 2.44 -7.71 -15.25
C GLY A 64 2.32 -8.66 -14.05
N GLY A 65 1.13 -9.23 -13.83
CA GLY A 65 0.86 -10.11 -12.69
C GLY A 65 0.62 -9.34 -11.38
N ALA A 66 0.65 -10.05 -10.25
CA ALA A 66 0.30 -9.46 -8.96
C ALA A 66 1.25 -8.31 -8.56
N PRO A 67 0.74 -7.24 -7.93
CA PRO A 67 1.58 -6.14 -7.47
C PRO A 67 2.55 -6.61 -6.37
N VAL A 68 3.57 -5.80 -6.10
CA VAL A 68 4.54 -6.11 -5.03
C VAL A 68 3.86 -6.00 -3.67
N THR A 69 4.19 -6.89 -2.74
CA THR A 69 3.72 -6.82 -1.33
C THR A 69 3.95 -5.42 -0.76
N GLY A 70 2.94 -4.88 -0.09
CA GLY A 70 2.93 -3.51 0.44
C GLY A 70 2.36 -2.46 -0.53
N THR A 71 1.96 -2.83 -1.75
CA THR A 71 1.25 -1.91 -2.65
C THR A 71 -0.06 -1.45 -2.04
N ILE A 72 -0.31 -0.14 -1.99
CA ILE A 72 -1.51 0.48 -1.42
C ILE A 72 -2.38 1.08 -2.53
N VAL A 73 -3.69 0.87 -2.45
CA VAL A 73 -4.70 1.45 -3.33
C VAL A 73 -5.93 1.89 -2.54
N TYR A 74 -6.74 2.78 -3.10
CA TYR A 74 -8.09 3.02 -2.61
C TYR A 74 -9.09 2.26 -3.48
N ASN A 75 -9.79 1.29 -2.90
CA ASN A 75 -10.86 0.58 -3.55
C ASN A 75 -12.12 1.46 -3.64
N THR A 76 -12.75 1.52 -4.80
CA THR A 76 -14.01 2.27 -5.04
C THR A 76 -15.23 1.37 -5.15
N ALA A 77 -15.06 0.05 -5.22
CA ALA A 77 -16.14 -0.90 -5.48
C ALA A 77 -16.61 -1.64 -4.22
N THR A 78 -17.91 -1.93 -4.17
CA THR A 78 -18.45 -3.02 -3.35
C THR A 78 -18.62 -4.23 -4.27
N ALA A 79 -17.83 -5.28 -4.08
CA ALA A 79 -17.78 -6.42 -4.99
C ALA A 79 -17.37 -7.72 -4.29
N GLY A 80 -17.44 -8.82 -5.04
CA GLY A 80 -17.07 -10.15 -4.57
C GLY A 80 -18.14 -10.81 -3.69
N THR A 81 -17.82 -12.01 -3.21
CA THR A 81 -18.66 -12.80 -2.31
C THR A 81 -17.85 -13.21 -1.08
N ALA A 82 -18.51 -13.38 0.07
CA ALA A 82 -17.86 -13.82 1.29
C ALA A 82 -17.11 -15.16 1.05
N PRO A 83 -15.88 -15.33 1.57
CA PRO A 83 -15.16 -14.43 2.48
C PRO A 83 -14.30 -13.34 1.80
N ASN A 84 -14.32 -13.25 0.47
CA ASN A 84 -13.42 -12.39 -0.32
C ASN A 84 -14.08 -11.10 -0.81
N ASN A 85 -15.17 -10.68 -0.18
CA ASN A 85 -15.85 -9.44 -0.53
C ASN A 85 -14.96 -8.23 -0.21
N VAL A 86 -15.09 -7.20 -1.03
CA VAL A 86 -14.42 -5.90 -0.88
C VAL A 86 -15.46 -4.80 -0.76
N VAL A 87 -15.10 -3.75 -0.04
CA VAL A 87 -15.90 -2.54 0.14
C VAL A 87 -15.02 -1.30 -0.13
N PRO A 88 -15.60 -0.13 -0.41
CA PRO A 88 -14.79 1.07 -0.59
C PRO A 88 -13.89 1.36 0.63
N GLY A 89 -12.62 1.65 0.39
CA GLY A 89 -11.64 1.88 1.45
C GLY A 89 -10.19 1.67 1.00
N PHE A 90 -9.24 1.95 1.87
CA PHE A 90 -7.82 1.72 1.60
C PHE A 90 -7.49 0.23 1.72
N TYR A 91 -6.78 -0.33 0.74
CA TYR A 91 -6.29 -1.70 0.78
C TYR A 91 -4.79 -1.73 0.57
N TYR A 92 -4.12 -2.70 1.19
CA TYR A 92 -2.76 -3.07 0.83
C TYR A 92 -2.67 -4.53 0.37
N TRP A 93 -1.77 -4.81 -0.57
CA TRP A 93 -1.50 -6.17 -1.02
C TRP A 93 -0.52 -6.86 -0.07
N ASN A 94 -0.85 -8.02 0.51
CA ASN A 94 0.10 -8.77 1.35
C ASN A 94 0.98 -9.77 0.57
N GLY A 95 0.84 -9.85 -0.75
CA GLY A 95 1.50 -10.86 -1.59
C GLY A 95 0.53 -11.91 -2.16
N SER A 96 -0.64 -12.08 -1.53
CA SER A 96 -1.65 -13.05 -1.96
C SER A 96 -3.08 -12.50 -1.98
N SER A 97 -3.39 -11.51 -1.13
CA SER A 97 -4.70 -10.90 -1.00
C SER A 97 -4.61 -9.42 -0.63
N TRP A 98 -5.63 -8.67 -1.02
CA TRP A 98 -5.92 -7.32 -0.55
C TRP A 98 -6.48 -7.37 0.87
N LEU A 99 -5.83 -6.67 1.78
CA LEU A 99 -6.33 -6.45 3.14
C LEU A 99 -6.80 -5.02 3.30
N LEU A 100 -8.00 -4.87 3.84
CA LEU A 100 -8.57 -3.57 4.17
C LEU A 100 -7.74 -2.95 5.31
N LEU A 101 -7.24 -1.74 5.08
CA LEU A 101 -6.70 -0.86 6.11
C LEU A 101 -7.87 -0.33 6.92
N THR A 102 -8.26 -1.10 7.92
CA THR A 102 -9.20 -0.64 8.94
C THR A 102 -8.44 0.26 9.91
N SER A 103 -9.12 1.25 10.51
CA SER A 103 -8.60 1.88 11.71
C SER A 103 -8.33 0.78 12.74
N GLN A 104 -7.07 0.56 13.08
CA GLN A 104 -6.78 0.07 14.42
C GLN A 104 -7.26 1.21 15.30
N ALA A 105 -8.40 1.03 15.99
CA ALA A 105 -8.71 1.93 17.08
C ALA A 105 -7.46 1.95 17.96
N SER A 106 -6.82 3.12 18.09
CA SER A 106 -5.77 3.33 19.08
C SER A 106 -6.38 2.97 20.41
N SER A 107 -6.15 1.73 20.80
CA SER A 107 -6.73 1.12 21.96
C SER A 107 -6.32 1.92 23.21
N GLY A 108 -7.21 2.48 24.04
CA GLY A 108 -8.67 2.42 24.02
C GLY A 108 -9.23 1.01 23.87
N ALA A 109 -8.43 -0.01 24.17
CA ALA A 109 -8.63 -1.44 23.98
C ALA A 109 -9.75 -1.94 23.05
N SER A 110 -9.36 -2.30 21.83
CA SER A 110 -10.01 -3.42 21.15
C SER A 110 -9.51 -4.74 21.77
N GLN A 111 -9.96 -5.06 23.00
CA GLN A 111 -10.04 -6.43 23.53
C GLN A 111 -10.78 -6.60 24.89
N TRP A 112 -11.34 -5.55 25.50
CA TRP A 112 -12.31 -5.70 26.62
C TRP A 112 -13.59 -4.92 26.34
N ALA A 113 -14.36 -5.38 25.35
CA ALA A 113 -15.75 -4.96 25.25
C ALA A 113 -16.48 -5.38 26.53
N LEU A 114 -17.28 -4.50 27.14
CA LEU A 114 -18.13 -4.83 28.31
C LEU A 114 -19.04 -6.03 28.05
N THR A 115 -19.33 -6.33 26.78
CA THR A 115 -20.08 -7.50 26.31
C THR A 115 -19.24 -8.77 26.18
N GLY A 116 -17.90 -8.66 26.15
CA GLY A 116 -16.96 -9.78 26.05
C GLY A 116 -16.82 -10.61 27.32
N ASN A 117 -17.37 -10.11 28.44
CA ASN A 117 -17.47 -10.84 29.71
C ASN A 117 -18.81 -11.59 29.88
N MET A 118 -19.63 -11.66 28.82
CA MET A 118 -20.87 -12.46 28.84
C MET A 118 -20.52 -13.94 29.00
N GLY A 119 -20.68 -14.47 30.22
CA GLY A 119 -20.35 -15.85 30.59
C GLY A 119 -19.16 -16.00 31.55
N THR A 120 -18.45 -14.92 31.89
CA THR A 120 -17.39 -14.96 32.92
C THR A 120 -17.92 -14.41 34.25
N SER A 121 -17.79 -15.18 35.33
CA SER A 121 -18.08 -14.73 36.70
C SER A 121 -16.78 -14.50 37.48
N ALA A 122 -16.72 -13.42 38.25
CA ALA A 122 -15.53 -13.04 39.02
C ALA A 122 -15.09 -14.11 40.03
N SER A 123 -16.01 -14.88 40.62
CA SER A 123 -15.67 -15.91 41.61
C SER A 123 -15.11 -17.22 41.02
N THR A 124 -15.28 -17.46 39.72
CA THR A 124 -14.87 -18.73 39.07
C THR A 124 -13.78 -18.55 38.03
N ASN A 125 -13.63 -17.36 37.44
CA ASN A 125 -12.74 -17.14 36.29
C ASN A 125 -11.56 -16.20 36.59
N LEU A 126 -11.53 -15.55 37.76
CA LEU A 126 -10.52 -14.56 38.12
C LEU A 126 -10.18 -14.72 39.61
N THR A 127 -9.23 -15.59 39.94
CA THR A 127 -8.67 -15.73 41.29
C THR A 127 -7.33 -15.02 41.37
N LEU A 128 -7.13 -14.21 42.42
CA LEU A 128 -5.81 -13.68 42.81
C LEU A 128 -4.94 -14.79 43.40
#